data_AF-A0A348UVM7-F1
#
_entry.id   AF-A0A348UVM7-F1
#
_cell.length_a   1.000
_cell.length_b   1.000
_cell.length_c   1.000
_cell.angle_alpha   90.00
_cell.angle_beta   90.00
_cell.angle_gamma   90.00
#
_symmetry.space_group_name_H-M   'P 1'
#
loop_
_entity.id
_entity.type
_entity.pdbx_description
1 polymer ?
#
loop_
_entity_poly.entity_id
_entity_poly.type
_entity_poly.pdbx_seq_one_letter_code
_entity_poly.pdbx_strand_id
1 'polypeptide(L)'
;MKYMWWTIQVLCILISLFFLVFGVDLIRSAYGLNDPFSFIMTFFAASFIILISLTLALVFMIKMIRVFRHLRPSQAYEERS
;
A
#
# COMPACT_ATOMS: atom_id res chain seq x y z
N MET A 1 -12.46 4.32 20.74
CA MET A 1 -12.34 3.92 19.31
C MET A 1 -11.21 4.61 18.52
N LYS A 2 -10.39 5.50 19.10
CA LYS A 2 -9.26 6.15 18.39
C LYS A 2 -8.11 5.18 18.06
N TYR A 3 -7.82 4.24 18.96
CA TYR A 3 -6.67 3.32 18.83
C TYR A 3 -6.80 2.33 17.66
N MET A 4 -7.98 1.73 17.46
CA MET A 4 -8.24 0.84 16.32
C MET A 4 -7.95 1.49 14.96
N TRP A 5 -8.22 2.80 14.85
CA TRP A 5 -8.02 3.56 13.62
C TRP A 5 -6.53 3.72 13.30
N TRP A 6 -5.70 3.95 14.33
CA TRP A 6 -4.25 4.06 14.18
C TRP A 6 -3.59 2.70 13.94
N THR A 7 -4.05 1.64 14.64
CA THR A 7 -3.57 0.26 14.42
C THR A 7 -3.83 -0.22 13.00
N ILE A 8 -5.03 0.03 12.45
CA ILE A 8 -5.34 -0.32 11.06
C ILE A 8 -4.44 0.44 10.09
N GLN A 9 -4.16 1.72 10.37
CA GLN A 9 -3.29 2.53 9.53
C GLN A 9 -1.86 1.96 9.49
N VAL A 10 -1.27 1.65 10.65
CA VAL A 10 0.06 1.02 10.74
C VAL A 10 0.07 -0.36 10.05
N LEU A 11 -0.96 -1.17 10.29
CA LEU A 11 -1.07 -2.50 9.68
C LEU A 11 -1.17 -2.43 8.15
N CYS A 12 -1.91 -1.47 7.60
CA CYS A 12 -2.02 -1.27 6.16
C CYS A 12 -0.68 -0.87 5.51
N ILE A 13 0.13 0.00 6.14
CA ILE A 13 1.49 0.31 5.65
C ILE A 13 2.33 -0.96 5.64
N LEU A 14 2.33 -1.69 6.75
CA LEU A 14 3.15 -2.88 6.91
C LEU A 14 2.81 -3.93 5.84
N ILE A 15 1.52 -4.18 5.63
CA ILE A 15 1.02 -5.12 4.62
C ILE A 15 1.39 -4.67 3.20
N SER A 16 1.23 -3.38 2.89
CA SER A 16 1.58 -2.85 1.57
C SER A 16 3.08 -2.98 1.28
N LEU A 17 3.94 -2.66 2.25
CA LEU A 17 5.39 -2.80 2.09
C LEU A 17 5.78 -4.28 1.89
N PHE A 18 5.20 -5.18 2.69
CA PHE A 18 5.43 -6.62 2.56
C PHE A 18 5.01 -7.14 1.18
N PHE A 19 3.83 -6.77 0.72
CA PHE A 19 3.33 -7.18 -0.60
C PHE A 19 4.15 -6.63 -1.76
N LEU A 20 4.72 -5.42 -1.60
CA LEU A 20 5.58 -4.82 -2.61
C LEU A 20 6.90 -5.59 -2.75
N VAL A 21 7.56 -5.91 -1.63
CA VAL A 21 8.78 -6.74 -1.63
C VAL A 21 8.50 -8.13 -2.20
N PHE A 22 7.41 -8.76 -1.75
CA PHE A 22 6.98 -10.07 -2.25
C PHE A 22 6.73 -10.08 -3.76
N GLY A 23 6.12 -9.02 -4.30
CA GLY A 23 5.93 -8.87 -5.75
C GLY A 23 7.25 -8.82 -6.52
N VAL A 24 8.26 -8.10 -6.00
CA VAL A 24 9.60 -8.04 -6.61
C VAL A 24 10.31 -9.39 -6.55
N ASP A 25 10.24 -10.09 -5.42
CA ASP A 25 10.80 -11.43 -5.28
C ASP A 25 10.14 -12.43 -6.25
N LEU A 26 8.83 -12.30 -6.48
CA LEU A 26 8.12 -13.12 -7.46
C LEU A 26 8.59 -12.87 -8.89
N ILE A 27 8.79 -11.60 -9.28
CA ILE A 27 9.37 -11.26 -10.58
C ILE A 27 10.77 -11.87 -10.71
N ARG A 28 11.60 -11.78 -9.67
CA ARG A 28 12.94 -12.37 -9.66
C ARG A 28 12.91 -13.89 -9.82
N SER A 29 11.96 -14.56 -9.20
CA SER A 29 11.74 -16.00 -9.34
C SER A 29 11.31 -16.36 -10.77
N ALA A 30 10.45 -15.54 -11.40
CA ALA A 30 10.02 -15.73 -12.79
C ALA A 30 11.23 -15.76 -13.75
N TYR A 31 12.20 -14.87 -13.56
CA TYR A 31 13.42 -14.83 -14.40
C TYR A 31 14.30 -16.08 -14.30
N GLY A 32 14.13 -16.91 -13.27
CA GLY A 32 14.84 -18.18 -13.11
C GLY A 32 14.20 -19.36 -13.85
N LEU A 33 12.99 -19.22 -14.37
CA LEU A 33 12.31 -20.31 -15.07
C LEU A 33 12.75 -20.35 -16.54
N ASN A 34 13.29 -21.51 -16.94
CA ASN A 34 13.77 -21.78 -18.30
C ASN A 34 12.63 -21.98 -19.32
N ASP A 35 11.40 -22.22 -18.85
CA ASP A 35 10.23 -22.42 -19.72
C ASP A 35 9.48 -21.09 -19.98
N PRO A 36 9.31 -20.69 -21.24
CA PRO A 36 8.72 -19.39 -21.60
C PRO A 36 7.26 -19.25 -21.16
N PHE A 37 6.53 -20.37 -21.07
CA PHE A 37 5.14 -20.38 -20.65
C PHE A 37 4.99 -20.09 -19.15
N SER A 38 5.82 -20.72 -18.32
CA SER A 38 5.82 -20.47 -16.89
C SER A 38 6.39 -19.10 -16.54
N PHE A 39 7.36 -18.59 -17.31
CA PHE A 39 7.84 -17.21 -17.20
C PHE A 39 6.69 -16.20 -17.34
N ILE A 40 5.89 -16.32 -18.42
CA ILE A 40 4.81 -15.36 -18.66
C ILE A 40 3.73 -15.44 -17.56
N MET A 41 3.42 -16.65 -17.08
CA MET A 41 2.43 -16.86 -16.03
C MET A 41 2.88 -16.23 -14.71
N THR A 42 4.13 -16.47 -14.30
CA THR A 42 4.67 -15.91 -13.06
C THR A 42 4.86 -14.40 -13.15
N PHE A 43 5.35 -13.88 -14.29
CA PHE A 43 5.48 -12.44 -14.52
C PHE A 43 4.14 -11.71 -14.46
N PHE A 44 3.10 -12.29 -15.07
CA PHE A 44 1.76 -11.70 -15.08
C PHE A 44 1.13 -11.73 -13.67
N ALA A 45 1.26 -12.85 -12.96
CA ALA A 45 0.83 -12.96 -11.56
C ALA A 45 1.55 -11.95 -10.66
N ALA A 46 2.87 -11.82 -10.81
CA ALA A 46 3.69 -10.86 -10.06
C ALA A 46 3.27 -9.41 -10.36
N SER A 47 2.99 -9.10 -11.63
CA SER A 47 2.50 -7.78 -12.04
C SER A 47 1.16 -7.43 -11.37
N PHE A 48 0.21 -8.37 -11.30
CA PHE A 48 -1.02 -8.15 -10.54
C PHE A 48 -0.78 -7.96 -9.05
N ILE A 49 0.09 -8.75 -8.44
CA ILE A 49 0.45 -8.60 -7.01
C ILE A 49 1.01 -7.20 -6.74
N ILE A 50 1.88 -6.69 -7.62
CA ILE A 50 2.42 -5.34 -7.53
C ILE A 50 1.33 -4.29 -7.70
N LEU A 51 0.43 -4.44 -8.69
CA LEU A 51 -0.68 -3.50 -8.90
C LEU A 51 -1.64 -3.46 -7.71
N ILE A 52 -1.98 -4.61 -7.13
CA ILE A 52 -2.80 -4.72 -5.91
C ILE A 52 -2.07 -4.03 -4.75
N SER A 53 -0.78 -4.30 -4.58
CA SER A 53 0.06 -3.67 -3.55
C SER A 53 0.06 -2.13 -3.67
N LEU A 54 0.26 -1.61 -4.88
CA LEU A 54 0.20 -0.18 -5.18
C LEU A 54 -1.18 0.40 -4.88
N THR A 55 -2.25 -0.30 -5.27
CA THR A 55 -3.61 0.15 -5.04
C THR A 55 -3.90 0.23 -3.54
N LEU A 56 -3.47 -0.76 -2.75
CA LEU A 56 -3.55 -0.71 -1.29
C LEU A 56 -2.76 0.47 -0.71
N ALA A 57 -1.55 0.71 -1.21
CA ALA A 57 -0.72 1.85 -0.81
C ALA A 57 -1.42 3.19 -1.10
N LEU A 58 -2.08 3.32 -2.26
CA LEU A 58 -2.83 4.52 -2.63
C LEU A 58 -4.07 4.72 -1.76
N VAL A 59 -4.84 3.66 -1.50
CA VAL A 59 -5.99 3.70 -0.59
C VAL A 59 -5.54 4.15 0.81
N PHE A 60 -4.43 3.60 1.28
CA PHE A 60 -3.79 4.02 2.52
C PHE A 60 -3.41 5.51 2.51
N MET A 61 -2.76 5.99 1.45
CA MET A 61 -2.34 7.38 1.30
C MET A 61 -3.55 8.33 1.33
N ILE A 62 -4.63 7.99 0.62
CA ILE A 62 -5.88 8.78 0.61
C ILE A 62 -6.52 8.81 2.01
N LYS A 63 -6.54 7.67 2.71
CA LYS A 63 -7.04 7.59 4.10
C LYS A 63 -6.24 8.51 5.03
N MET A 64 -4.92 8.50 4.92
CA MET A 64 -4.03 9.36 5.71
C MET A 64 -4.29 10.86 5.43
N ILE A 65 -4.42 11.24 4.15
CA ILE A 65 -4.71 12.64 3.76
C ILE A 65 -6.06 13.10 4.30
N ARG A 66 -7.11 12.25 4.22
CA ARG A 66 -8.43 12.59 4.78
C ARG A 66 -8.37 12.88 6.27
N VAL A 67 -7.56 12.15 7.03
CA VAL A 67 -7.39 12.34 8.48
C VAL A 67 -6.63 13.61 8.78
N PHE A 68 -5.52 13.84 8.09
CA PHE A 68 -4.76 15.06 8.24
C PHE A 68 -5.61 16.30 7.96
N ARG A 69 -6.48 16.22 6.95
CA ARG A 69 -7.45 17.28 6.66
C ARG A 69 -8.49 17.44 7.78
N HIS A 70 -8.88 16.35 8.45
CA HIS A 70 -9.83 16.39 9.56
C HIS A 70 -9.23 16.90 10.88
N LEU A 71 -7.91 16.89 11.02
CA LEU A 71 -7.19 17.47 12.18
C LEU A 71 -6.87 18.96 12.00
N ARG A 72 -7.02 19.51 10.79
CA ARG A 72 -6.78 20.94 10.49
C ARG A 72 -7.95 21.93 10.73
N PRO A 73 -9.19 21.58 11.16
CA PRO A 73 -10.27 22.56 11.26
C PRO A 73 -10.21 23.44 12.53
N SER A 74 -9.31 23.20 13.50
CA SER A 74 -9.28 23.97 14.75
C SER A 74 -8.23 25.10 14.83
N GLN A 75 -7.25 25.13 13.93
CA GLN A 75 -6.19 26.16 13.98
C GLN A 75 -6.62 27.52 13.38
N ALA A 76 -7.78 27.59 12.71
CA ALA A 76 -8.28 28.83 12.13
C ALA A 76 -9.24 29.62 13.06
N TYR A 77 -9.59 29.09 14.23
CA TYR A 77 -10.48 29.76 15.19
C TYR A 77 -9.74 30.40 16.38
N GLU A 78 -8.52 29.95 16.68
CA GLU A 78 -7.75 30.40 17.86
C GLU A 78 -6.88 31.63 17.60
N GLU A 79 -6.68 32.04 16.33
CA GLU A 79 -6.02 33.32 15.99
C GLU A 79 -7.00 34.53 15.97
N ARG A 80 -8.29 34.32 16.31
CA ARG A 80 -9.32 35.38 16.27
C ARG A 80 -10.09 35.59 17.58
N SER A 81 -9.61 35.04 18.70
CA SER A 81 -10.16 35.26 20.05
C SER A 81 -9.12 35.85 20.98
#